data_AF-A0A940E3T3-F1
#
_entry.id   AF-A0A940E3T3-F1
#
_cell.length_a   1.000
_cell.length_b   1.000
_cell.length_c   1.000
_cell.angle_alpha   90.00
_cell.angle_beta   90.00
_cell.angle_gamma   90.00
#
_symmetry.space_group_name_H-M   'P 1'
#
loop_
_entity.id
_entity.type
_entity.pdbx_description
1 polymer ?
#
loop_
_entity_poly.entity_id
_entity_poly.type
_entity_poly.pdbx_seq_one_letter_code
_entity_poly.pdbx_strand_id
1 'polypeptide(L)'
;MNHLPDPDTQPEFYQSVATKRFVAWLFDIAFISLLCIVPVFLTLGAGLFFLPLIYAVISFVYRVITISNGSATLGMRFMGIELRDAFGERMDMGKAVAHTAGYFISMAFFVVQIVSVIMMLTSARCQGLTDAFLGTVMINQRA
;
A
#
# COMPACT_ATOMS: atom_id res chain seq x y z
N MET A 1 -3.06 8.78 24.80
CA MET A 1 -1.93 7.84 24.66
C MET A 1 -2.01 7.29 23.25
N ASN A 2 -1.03 7.56 22.39
CA ASN A 2 -1.01 6.96 21.06
C ASN A 2 -0.56 5.51 21.21
N HIS A 3 -1.36 4.55 20.74
CA HIS A 3 -1.05 3.12 20.83
C HIS A 3 0.00 2.66 19.78
N LEU A 4 0.44 3.59 18.94
CA LEU A 4 1.48 3.39 17.95
C LEU A 4 2.88 3.59 18.55
N PRO A 5 3.90 2.83 18.10
CA PRO A 5 5.29 3.05 18.51
C PRO A 5 5.69 4.52 18.33
N ASP A 6 6.36 5.07 19.32
CA ASP A 6 6.82 6.45 19.30
C ASP A 6 8.10 6.53 18.43
N PRO A 7 8.14 7.40 17.39
CA PRO A 7 9.29 7.50 16.49
C PRO A 7 10.61 7.88 17.17
N ASP A 8 10.57 8.62 18.28
CA ASP A 8 11.77 9.10 18.95
C ASP A 8 12.33 8.05 19.93
N THR A 9 11.45 7.28 20.58
CA THR A 9 11.88 6.25 21.55
C THR A 9 11.99 4.84 20.95
N GLN A 10 11.29 4.57 19.84
CA GLN A 10 11.27 3.27 19.14
C GLN A 10 11.42 3.46 17.61
N PRO A 11 12.52 4.08 17.14
CA PRO A 11 12.74 4.38 15.72
C PRO A 11 12.86 3.13 14.84
N GLU A 12 13.18 1.96 15.41
CA GLU A 12 13.30 0.68 14.71
C GLU A 12 12.02 0.29 13.95
N PHE A 13 10.85 0.72 14.41
CA PHE A 13 9.58 0.49 13.70
C PHE A 13 9.45 1.26 12.40
N TYR A 14 10.16 2.37 12.26
CA TYR A 14 10.09 3.27 11.09
C TYR A 14 11.34 3.22 10.21
N GLN A 15 12.39 2.54 10.68
CA GLN A 15 13.64 2.43 9.95
C GLN A 15 13.42 1.86 8.55
N SER A 16 13.86 2.60 7.52
CA SER A 16 13.79 2.24 6.09
C SER A 16 12.39 1.99 5.52
N VAL A 17 11.32 2.34 6.26
CA VAL A 17 9.94 2.04 5.84
C VAL A 17 9.60 2.64 4.48
N ALA A 18 9.97 3.90 4.21
CA ALA A 18 9.73 4.53 2.90
C ALA A 18 10.37 3.74 1.75
N THR A 19 11.63 3.32 1.89
CA THR A 19 12.33 2.52 0.89
C THR A 19 11.71 1.13 0.74
N LYS A 20 11.37 0.46 1.84
CA LYS A 20 10.69 -0.84 1.83
C LYS A 20 9.33 -0.76 1.12
N ARG A 21 8.57 0.32 1.32
CA ARG A 21 7.31 0.57 0.61
C ARG A 21 7.53 0.72 -0.89
N PHE A 22 8.58 1.43 -1.31
CA PHE A 22 8.92 1.58 -2.72
C PHE A 22 9.25 0.23 -3.38
N VAL A 23 10.09 -0.59 -2.74
CA VAL A 23 10.42 -1.94 -3.25
C VAL A 23 9.20 -2.86 -3.25
N ALA A 24 8.39 -2.83 -2.19
CA ALA A 24 7.13 -3.56 -2.12
C ALA A 24 6.16 -3.16 -3.25
N TRP A 25 6.12 -1.87 -3.60
CA TRP A 25 5.32 -1.36 -4.70
C TRP A 25 5.79 -1.89 -6.06
N LEU A 26 7.09 -1.97 -6.31
CA LEU A 26 7.65 -2.60 -7.52
C LEU A 26 7.29 -4.09 -7.60
N PHE A 27 7.38 -4.81 -6.47
CA PHE A 27 6.97 -6.21 -6.40
C PHE A 27 5.47 -6.37 -6.73
N ASP A 28 4.62 -5.56 -6.11
CA ASP A 28 3.18 -5.58 -6.37
C ASP A 28 2.88 -5.26 -7.84
N ILE A 29 3.58 -4.31 -8.48
CA ILE A 29 3.43 -4.02 -9.91
C ILE A 29 3.73 -5.26 -10.75
N ALA A 30 4.86 -5.92 -10.49
CA ALA A 30 5.25 -7.11 -11.23
C ALA A 30 4.23 -8.25 -11.03
N PHE A 31 3.79 -8.47 -9.79
CA PHE A 31 2.80 -9.50 -9.47
C PHE A 31 1.44 -9.23 -10.11
N ILE A 32 0.92 -8.00 -10.02
CA ILE A 32 -0.37 -7.62 -10.63
C ILE A 32 -0.27 -7.72 -12.17
N SER A 33 0.86 -7.31 -12.74
CA SER A 33 1.09 -7.44 -14.19
C SER A 33 1.04 -8.90 -14.65
N LEU A 34 1.63 -9.82 -13.87
CA LEU A 34 1.54 -11.26 -14.11
C LEU A 34 0.08 -11.75 -14.03
N LEU A 35 -0.70 -11.30 -13.05
CA LEU A 35 -2.12 -11.64 -12.94
C LEU A 35 -2.94 -11.15 -14.14
N CYS A 36 -2.57 -9.99 -14.73
CA CYS A 36 -3.24 -9.45 -15.92
C CYS A 36 -3.04 -10.31 -17.18
N ILE A 37 -2.02 -11.18 -17.22
CA ILE A 37 -1.79 -12.09 -18.36
C ILE A 37 -2.96 -13.06 -18.52
N VAL A 38 -3.56 -13.51 -17.41
CA VAL A 38 -4.66 -14.49 -17.42
C VAL A 38 -5.88 -13.99 -18.22
N PRO A 39 -6.52 -12.85 -17.90
CA PRO A 39 -7.65 -12.37 -18.67
C PRO A 39 -7.28 -11.99 -20.11
N VAL A 40 -6.07 -11.49 -20.36
CA VAL A 40 -5.59 -11.21 -21.73
C VAL A 40 -5.54 -12.50 -22.56
N PHE A 41 -4.98 -13.57 -22.00
CA PHE A 41 -4.91 -14.87 -22.67
C PHE A 41 -6.30 -15.49 -22.88
N LEU A 42 -7.15 -15.49 -21.84
CA LEU A 42 -8.51 -16.05 -21.92
C LEU A 42 -9.40 -15.33 -22.92
N THR A 43 -9.13 -14.05 -23.20
CA THR A 43 -9.84 -13.25 -24.19
C THR A 43 -9.16 -13.24 -25.56
N LEU A 44 -8.20 -14.14 -25.80
CA LEU A 44 -7.43 -14.26 -27.04
C LEU A 44 -6.78 -12.92 -27.47
N GLY A 45 -6.32 -12.13 -26.50
CA GLY A 45 -5.68 -10.83 -26.72
C GLY A 45 -6.63 -9.63 -26.69
N ALA A 46 -7.95 -9.82 -26.72
CA ALA A 46 -8.89 -8.70 -26.66
C ALA A 46 -8.78 -7.88 -25.36
N GLY A 47 -8.37 -8.52 -24.26
CA GLY A 47 -8.09 -7.85 -22.99
C GLY A 47 -7.03 -6.76 -23.07
N LEU A 48 -6.13 -6.78 -24.07
CA LEU A 48 -5.11 -5.74 -24.26
C LEU A 48 -5.73 -4.35 -24.46
N PHE A 49 -6.87 -4.26 -25.15
CA PHE A 49 -7.58 -2.98 -25.36
C PHE A 49 -8.13 -2.39 -24.04
N PHE A 50 -8.36 -3.25 -23.04
CA PHE A 50 -8.88 -2.88 -21.73
C PHE A 50 -7.83 -3.02 -20.63
N LEU A 51 -6.55 -3.16 -20.99
CA LEU A 51 -5.49 -3.48 -20.04
C LEU A 51 -5.41 -2.49 -18.86
N PRO A 52 -5.54 -1.15 -19.04
CA PRO A 52 -5.56 -0.23 -17.90
C PRO A 52 -6.72 -0.50 -16.93
N LEU A 53 -7.90 -0.82 -17.44
CA LEU A 53 -9.09 -1.13 -16.64
C LEU A 53 -8.93 -2.47 -15.92
N ILE A 54 -8.46 -3.50 -16.63
CA ILE A 54 -8.17 -4.83 -16.06
C ILE A 54 -7.15 -4.70 -14.93
N TYR A 55 -6.05 -3.98 -15.18
CA TYR A 55 -5.01 -3.73 -14.18
C TYR A 55 -5.55 -2.99 -12.97
N ALA A 56 -6.35 -1.94 -13.19
CA ALA A 56 -7.00 -1.18 -12.11
C ALA A 56 -7.88 -2.09 -11.23
N VAL A 57 -8.75 -2.91 -11.83
CA VAL A 57 -9.65 -3.81 -11.09
C VAL A 57 -8.85 -4.87 -10.32
N ILE A 58 -7.91 -5.55 -10.98
CA ILE A 58 -7.09 -6.58 -10.34
C ILE A 58 -6.26 -5.98 -9.20
N SER A 59 -5.61 -4.84 -9.43
CA SER A 59 -4.83 -4.11 -8.41
C SER A 59 -5.71 -3.75 -7.21
N PHE A 60 -6.90 -3.22 -7.43
CA PHE A 60 -7.81 -2.82 -6.36
C PHE A 60 -8.23 -4.01 -5.52
N VAL A 61 -8.72 -5.08 -6.16
CA VAL A 61 -9.16 -6.32 -5.48
C VAL A 61 -8.00 -6.98 -4.74
N TYR A 62 -6.84 -7.11 -5.39
CA TYR A 62 -5.62 -7.67 -4.77
C TYR A 62 -5.23 -6.91 -3.51
N ARG A 63 -5.15 -5.58 -3.58
CA ARG A 63 -4.73 -4.74 -2.43
C ARG A 63 -5.74 -4.81 -1.30
N VAL A 64 -7.04 -4.68 -1.59
CA VAL A 64 -8.09 -4.76 -0.57
C VAL A 64 -8.07 -6.12 0.15
N ILE A 65 -8.00 -7.22 -0.59
CA ILE A 65 -7.98 -8.57 0.00
C ILE A 65 -6.70 -8.80 0.83
N THR A 66 -5.53 -8.41 0.30
CA THR A 66 -4.27 -8.66 1.01
C THR A 66 -4.11 -7.80 2.25
N ILE A 67 -4.50 -6.52 2.18
CA ILE A 67 -4.45 -5.59 3.31
C ILE A 67 -5.50 -5.96 4.36
N SER A 68 -6.74 -6.31 3.99
CA SER A 68 -7.75 -6.71 4.98
C SER A 68 -7.38 -7.99 5.73
N ASN A 69 -6.76 -8.97 5.06
CA ASN A 69 -6.46 -10.26 5.68
C ASN A 69 -5.15 -10.30 6.47
N GLY A 70 -4.16 -9.48 6.12
CA GLY A 70 -2.86 -9.50 6.81
C GLY A 70 -2.23 -8.15 6.98
N SER A 71 -3.01 -7.07 6.85
CA SER A 71 -2.56 -5.69 7.05
C SER A 71 -1.39 -5.29 6.16
N ALA A 72 -1.19 -5.99 5.05
CA ALA A 72 -0.06 -5.80 4.15
C ALA A 72 -0.34 -6.50 2.82
N THR A 73 0.06 -5.88 1.71
CA THR A 73 0.15 -6.57 0.40
C THR A 73 1.24 -7.64 0.43
N LEU A 74 1.28 -8.54 -0.56
CA LEU A 74 2.34 -9.55 -0.60
C LEU A 74 3.72 -8.91 -0.73
N GLY A 75 3.86 -7.83 -1.51
CA GLY A 75 5.12 -7.08 -1.58
C GLY A 75 5.49 -6.47 -0.23
N MET A 76 4.53 -5.92 0.51
CA MET A 76 4.78 -5.37 1.85
C MET A 76 5.20 -6.45 2.84
N ARG A 77 4.54 -7.63 2.81
CA ARG A 77 4.93 -8.79 3.63
C ARG A 77 6.32 -9.29 3.28
N PHE A 78 6.65 -9.36 1.99
CA PHE A 78 7.99 -9.73 1.54
C PHE A 78 9.07 -8.77 2.06
N MET A 79 8.75 -7.47 2.14
CA MET A 79 9.64 -6.46 2.72
C MET A 79 9.59 -6.39 4.26
N GLY A 80 8.79 -7.23 4.91
CA GLY A 80 8.65 -7.29 6.37
C GLY A 80 8.01 -6.04 6.98
N ILE A 81 7.04 -5.43 6.28
CA ILE A 81 6.30 -4.25 6.74
C ILE A 81 4.78 -4.49 6.72
N GLU A 82 4.09 -3.83 7.63
CA GLU A 82 2.63 -3.90 7.76
C GLU A 82 2.00 -2.56 8.16
N LEU A 83 0.75 -2.36 7.74
CA LEU A 83 -0.09 -1.23 8.09
C LEU A 83 -0.78 -1.46 9.43
N ARG A 84 -0.80 -0.43 10.27
CA ARG A 84 -1.58 -0.37 11.51
C ARG A 84 -2.46 0.87 11.51
N ASP A 85 -3.63 0.79 12.14
CA ASP A 85 -4.48 1.96 12.34
C ASP A 85 -4.00 2.83 13.50
N ALA A 86 -4.70 3.93 13.78
CA ALA A 86 -4.33 4.88 14.84
C ALA A 86 -4.25 4.25 16.24
N PHE A 87 -4.91 3.10 16.44
CA PHE A 87 -4.92 2.35 17.69
C PHE A 87 -3.90 1.20 17.69
N GLY A 88 -3.10 1.05 16.64
CA GLY A 88 -2.16 -0.06 16.50
C GLY A 88 -2.79 -1.38 16.05
N GLU A 89 -4.09 -1.36 15.74
CA GLU A 89 -4.82 -2.55 15.32
C GLU A 89 -4.56 -2.88 13.85
N ARG A 90 -4.87 -4.13 13.49
CA ARG A 90 -4.81 -4.60 12.11
C ARG A 90 -5.86 -3.87 11.26
N MET A 91 -5.54 -3.71 9.97
CA MET A 91 -6.44 -3.13 8.99
C MET A 91 -7.67 -4.02 8.79
N ASP A 92 -8.85 -3.47 9.05
CA ASP A 92 -10.12 -4.08 8.65
C ASP A 92 -10.42 -3.84 7.16
N MET A 93 -11.50 -4.44 6.65
CA MET A 93 -11.92 -4.29 5.26
C MET A 93 -12.21 -2.82 4.89
N GLY A 94 -12.87 -2.06 5.78
CA GLY A 94 -13.23 -0.67 5.51
C GLY A 94 -12.00 0.22 5.35
N LYS A 95 -11.04 0.09 6.27
CA LYS A 95 -9.76 0.80 6.19
C LYS A 95 -8.94 0.34 4.99
N ALA A 96 -8.95 -0.96 4.65
CA ALA A 96 -8.24 -1.49 3.48
C ALA A 96 -8.79 -0.90 2.17
N VAL A 97 -10.11 -0.79 2.04
CA VAL A 97 -10.79 -0.12 0.92
C VAL A 97 -10.42 1.36 0.89
N ALA A 98 -10.52 2.07 2.02
CA ALA A 98 -10.21 3.49 2.10
C ALA A 98 -8.74 3.78 1.73
N HIS A 99 -7.80 2.99 2.24
CA HIS A 99 -6.38 3.11 1.91
C HIS A 99 -6.12 2.83 0.42
N THR A 100 -6.74 1.77 -0.13
CA THR A 100 -6.60 1.44 -1.56
C THR A 100 -7.21 2.52 -2.44
N ALA A 101 -8.37 3.06 -2.10
CA ALA A 101 -8.99 4.18 -2.82
C ALA A 101 -8.10 5.43 -2.78
N GLY A 102 -7.54 5.78 -1.62
CA GLY A 102 -6.60 6.89 -1.50
C GLY A 102 -5.32 6.71 -2.32
N TYR A 103 -4.80 5.47 -2.41
CA TYR A 103 -3.70 5.14 -3.34
C TYR A 103 -4.10 5.36 -4.81
N PHE A 104 -5.30 4.95 -5.23
CA PHE A 104 -5.77 5.17 -6.60
C PHE A 104 -5.95 6.66 -6.92
N ILE A 105 -6.50 7.44 -5.98
CA ILE A 105 -6.60 8.89 -6.11
C ILE A 105 -5.20 9.50 -6.25
N SER A 106 -4.27 9.10 -5.37
CA SER A 106 -2.89 9.61 -5.44
C SER A 106 -2.24 9.30 -6.78
N MET A 107 -2.43 8.08 -7.30
CA MET A 107 -1.89 7.68 -8.62
C MET A 107 -2.58 8.40 -9.79
N ALA A 108 -3.86 8.73 -9.67
CA ALA A 108 -4.59 9.46 -10.71
C ALA A 108 -4.18 10.94 -10.80
N PHE A 109 -3.75 11.53 -9.68
CA PHE A 109 -3.36 12.94 -9.62
C PHE A 109 -1.88 13.09 -9.25
N PHE A 110 -1.03 13.32 -10.26
CA PHE A 110 0.42 13.40 -10.09
C PHE A 110 0.90 14.33 -8.95
N VAL A 111 0.24 15.48 -8.77
CA VAL A 111 0.54 16.42 -7.67
C VAL A 111 0.28 15.78 -6.29
N VAL A 112 -0.82 15.05 -6.14
CA VAL A 112 -1.19 14.34 -4.91
C VAL A 112 -0.14 13.26 -4.60
N GLN A 113 0.32 12.54 -5.62
CA GLN A 113 1.39 11.54 -5.47
C GLN A 113 2.70 12.17 -4.98
N ILE A 114 3.13 13.30 -5.57
CA ILE A 114 4.35 14.01 -5.14
C ILE A 114 4.25 14.42 -3.67
N VAL A 115 3.13 15.04 -3.28
CA VAL A 115 2.90 15.46 -1.89
C VAL A 115 2.98 14.26 -0.96
N SER A 116 2.35 13.14 -1.33
CA SER A 116 2.41 11.92 -0.54
C SER A 116 3.84 11.38 -0.37
N VAL A 117 4.66 11.40 -1.43
CA VAL A 117 6.06 10.96 -1.36
C VAL A 117 6.89 11.88 -0.47
N ILE A 118 6.73 13.21 -0.60
CA ILE A 118 7.42 14.18 0.27
C ILE A 118 7.04 13.94 1.74
N MET A 119 5.77 13.69 2.04
CA MET A 119 5.33 13.35 3.38
C MET A 119 5.95 12.05 3.90
N MET A 120 6.06 11.01 3.06
CA MET A 120 6.70 9.76 3.47
C MET A 120 8.19 9.93 3.81
N LEU A 121 8.88 10.86 3.13
CA LEU A 121 10.31 11.11 3.34
C LEU A 121 10.60 12.06 4.50
N THR A 122 9.66 12.93 4.86
CA THR A 122 9.88 13.99 5.87
C THR A 122 9.14 13.77 7.19
N SER A 123 8.06 13.00 7.21
CA SER A 123 7.32 12.71 8.44
C SER A 123 8.03 11.69 9.33
N ALA A 124 7.98 11.88 10.64
CA ALA A 124 8.60 10.99 11.63
C ALA A 124 8.06 9.54 11.56
N ARG A 125 6.81 9.35 11.10
CA ARG A 125 6.15 8.05 10.96
C ARG A 125 6.17 7.50 9.53
N CYS A 126 6.89 8.15 8.60
CA CYS A 126 6.95 7.79 7.18
C CYS A 126 5.57 7.61 6.51
N GLN A 127 4.61 8.46 6.89
CA GLN A 127 3.23 8.42 6.42
C GLN A 127 3.09 9.11 5.06
N GLY A 128 2.38 8.48 4.14
CA GLY A 128 1.88 9.14 2.95
C GLY A 128 0.67 10.02 3.26
N LEU A 129 0.20 10.77 2.26
CA LEU A 129 -0.95 11.65 2.41
C LEU A 129 -2.20 10.88 2.84
N THR A 130 -2.49 9.76 2.16
CA THR A 130 -3.62 8.88 2.52
C THR A 130 -3.45 8.31 3.92
N ASP A 131 -2.24 7.95 4.32
CA ASP A 131 -1.99 7.36 5.63
C ASP A 131 -2.26 8.37 6.75
N ALA A 132 -1.75 9.58 6.58
CA ALA A 132 -1.98 10.69 7.50
C ALA A 132 -3.48 11.03 7.61
N PHE A 133 -4.19 11.06 6.48
CA PHE A 133 -5.63 11.31 6.46
C PHE A 133 -6.44 10.22 7.17
N LEU A 134 -6.06 8.95 6.98
CA LEU A 134 -6.73 7.80 7.60
C LEU A 134 -6.24 7.51 9.03
N GLY A 135 -5.24 8.22 9.52
CA GLY A 135 -4.57 7.92 10.79
C GLY A 135 -3.87 6.56 10.81
N THR A 136 -3.53 6.01 9.64
CA THR A 136 -2.84 4.73 9.52
C THR A 136 -1.33 4.95 9.42
N VAL A 137 -0.55 3.93 9.73
CA VAL A 137 0.91 4.00 9.68
C VAL A 137 1.50 2.68 9.22
N MET A 138 2.59 2.75 8.46
CA MET A 138 3.36 1.58 8.08
C MET A 138 4.49 1.38 9.09
N ILE A 139 4.65 0.16 9.59
CA ILE A 139 5.71 -0.20 10.53
C ILE A 139 6.42 -1.49 10.10
N ASN A 140 7.66 -1.67 10.55
CA ASN A 140 8.36 -2.95 10.44
C ASN A 140 7.65 -4.00 11.32
N GLN A 141 7.48 -5.21 10.77
CA GLN A 141 6.96 -6.34 11.53
C GLN A 141 7.94 -6.69 12.67
N ARG A 142 7.39 -6.98 13.85
CA ARG A 142 8.18 -7.55 14.96
C ARG A 142 8.52 -8.98 14.58
N ALA A 143 9.82 -9.31 14.56
CA ALA A 143 10.30 -10.68 14.40
C ALA A 143 9.80 -11.57 15.55
#